data_AF-A0A0D5XXF8-F1
#
_entry.id   AF-A0A0D5XXF8-F1
#
_cell.length_a   1.000
_cell.length_b   1.000
_cell.length_c   1.000
_cell.angle_alpha   90.00
_cell.angle_beta   90.00
_cell.angle_gamma   90.00
#
_symmetry.space_group_name_H-M   'P 1'
#
loop_
_entity.id
_entity.type
_entity.pdbx_description
1 polymer ?
#
loop_
_entity_poly.entity_id
_entity_poly.type
_entity_poly.pdbx_seq_one_letter_code
_entity_poly.pdbx_strand_id
1 'polypeptide(L)'
;MSERIKVVISGADRLAQRYIAELNPSLYEVALIGESFPDQARVISAIRDAHIYMHAGEEILTEEILQQAGKLKLVACLASGAEHLVDIDAADRLGIAVTNTPGLKVMYEAMGEFLVGLVIALRRKLIYFHSEQKNGRLHETDTPLLKDAVIGIIGMGKVGSRVARMMHDGFHCRIVYTANSQKPDVERDTQAQRLSQDELLATSDVVILACPYNDSTLGFIGEAELALMKPSAILINTSESSLVDGQAVYKALVEEKIAGAAFDDKNWDAPPLIKDGKTINMPIEMLDLPDDRFICTPYVGAMTSAVWDEMASVAVASILHFIEQGTDKNLYNRNLDATRHARRMGFGSPLVAELEG
;
A
#
# COMPACT_ATOMS: atom_id res chain seq x y z
N MET A 1 -15.55 40.60 4.70
CA MET A 1 -15.53 39.13 4.92
C MET A 1 -14.18 38.66 4.42
N SER A 2 -13.38 37.96 5.24
CA SER A 2 -12.13 37.36 4.74
C SER A 2 -12.46 36.31 3.68
N GLU A 3 -11.63 36.17 2.66
CA GLU A 3 -11.76 35.10 1.67
C GLU A 3 -11.64 33.74 2.38
N ARG A 4 -12.57 32.82 2.12
CA ARG A 4 -12.54 31.48 2.72
C ARG A 4 -11.46 30.62 2.08
N ILE A 5 -10.90 29.69 2.84
CA ILE A 5 -9.93 28.72 2.35
C ILE A 5 -10.68 27.66 1.55
N LYS A 6 -10.54 27.70 0.23
CA LYS A 6 -11.07 26.66 -0.67
C LYS A 6 -10.31 25.33 -0.53
N VAL A 7 -11.01 24.28 -0.13
CA VAL A 7 -10.53 22.91 -0.01
C VAL A 7 -11.24 22.04 -1.05
N VAL A 8 -10.49 21.33 -1.86
CA VAL A 8 -11.04 20.30 -2.75
C VAL A 8 -10.75 18.94 -2.15
N ILE A 9 -11.75 18.05 -2.13
CA ILE A 9 -11.61 16.67 -1.65
C ILE A 9 -11.96 15.73 -2.81
N SER A 10 -11.02 14.89 -3.23
CA SER A 10 -11.26 13.80 -4.19
C SER A 10 -11.52 12.48 -3.50
N GLY A 11 -12.15 11.52 -4.19
CA GLY A 11 -12.56 10.25 -3.60
C GLY A 11 -13.52 10.42 -2.42
N ALA A 12 -14.31 11.51 -2.41
CA ALA A 12 -15.10 11.90 -1.24
C ALA A 12 -16.16 10.87 -0.82
N ASP A 13 -16.60 10.00 -1.75
CA ASP A 13 -17.54 8.92 -1.45
C ASP A 13 -16.95 7.86 -0.50
N ARG A 14 -15.62 7.82 -0.36
CA ARG A 14 -14.90 6.94 0.59
C ARG A 14 -14.87 7.50 2.01
N LEU A 15 -15.24 8.77 2.21
CA LEU A 15 -15.06 9.48 3.47
C LEU A 15 -16.36 9.62 4.25
N ALA A 16 -16.28 9.37 5.55
CA ALA A 16 -17.38 9.70 6.44
C ALA A 16 -17.57 11.23 6.52
N GLN A 17 -18.83 11.69 6.40
CA GLN A 17 -19.18 13.12 6.43
C GLN A 17 -18.67 13.87 7.67
N ARG A 18 -18.44 13.17 8.79
CA ARG A 18 -17.92 13.76 10.02
C ARG A 18 -16.56 14.45 9.84
N TYR A 19 -15.67 13.91 9.01
CA TYR A 19 -14.35 14.52 8.76
C TYR A 19 -14.44 15.77 7.91
N ILE A 20 -15.37 15.79 6.95
CA ILE A 20 -15.66 16.97 6.15
C ILE A 20 -16.25 18.07 7.05
N ALA A 21 -17.09 17.70 8.01
CA ALA A 21 -17.73 18.63 8.95
C ALA A 21 -16.75 19.28 9.96
N GLU A 22 -15.57 18.70 10.19
CA GLU A 22 -14.51 19.31 11.01
C GLU A 22 -13.91 20.56 10.33
N LEU A 23 -14.00 20.66 9.00
CA LEU A 23 -13.64 21.87 8.26
C LEU A 23 -14.76 22.92 8.40
N ASN A 24 -14.63 23.78 9.41
CA ASN A 24 -15.63 24.82 9.74
C ASN A 24 -16.06 25.65 8.51
N PRO A 25 -17.35 25.64 8.11
CA PRO A 25 -17.86 26.37 6.94
C PRO A 25 -17.69 27.90 6.98
N SER A 26 -17.46 28.48 8.16
CA SER A 26 -17.14 29.92 8.29
C SER A 26 -15.73 30.26 7.82
N LEU A 27 -14.82 29.27 7.78
CA LEU A 27 -13.42 29.43 7.40
C LEU A 27 -13.10 28.72 6.08
N TYR A 28 -13.73 27.59 5.81
CA TYR A 28 -13.46 26.74 4.67
C TYR A 28 -14.62 26.72 3.67
N GLU A 29 -14.28 26.67 2.39
CA GLU A 29 -15.19 26.36 1.31
C GLU A 29 -14.80 24.99 0.74
N VAL A 30 -15.60 23.96 1.03
CA VAL A 30 -15.30 22.59 0.62
C VAL A 30 -16.02 22.26 -0.68
N ALA A 31 -15.26 21.79 -1.67
CA ALA A 31 -15.77 21.23 -2.92
C ALA A 31 -15.42 19.73 -3.00
N LEU A 32 -16.39 18.90 -3.38
CA LEU A 32 -16.25 17.46 -3.40
C LEU A 32 -16.18 16.93 -4.84
N ILE A 33 -15.28 15.99 -5.06
CA ILE A 33 -15.25 15.08 -6.20
C ILE A 33 -15.49 13.69 -5.60
N GLY A 34 -16.66 13.12 -5.89
CA GLY A 34 -17.09 11.85 -5.29
C GLY A 34 -16.31 10.65 -5.81
N GLU A 35 -16.02 10.63 -7.12
CA GLU A 35 -15.40 9.49 -7.78
C GLU A 35 -14.00 9.19 -7.22
N SER A 36 -13.66 7.89 -7.17
CA SER A 36 -12.32 7.44 -6.79
C SER A 36 -11.28 7.61 -7.89
N PHE A 37 -11.71 7.67 -9.15
CA PHE A 37 -10.84 7.82 -10.33
C PHE A 37 -11.35 8.98 -11.19
N PRO A 38 -11.28 10.22 -10.70
CA PRO A 38 -11.71 11.37 -11.48
C PRO A 38 -10.79 11.59 -12.68
N ASP A 39 -11.35 12.06 -13.79
CA ASP A 39 -10.54 12.39 -14.97
C ASP A 39 -9.63 13.62 -14.73
N GLN A 40 -8.55 13.71 -15.51
CA GLN A 40 -7.56 14.78 -15.38
C GLN A 40 -8.17 16.18 -15.57
N ALA A 41 -9.15 16.35 -16.45
CA ALA A 41 -9.78 17.65 -16.70
C ALA A 41 -10.60 18.12 -15.49
N ARG A 42 -11.30 17.19 -14.83
CA ARG A 42 -12.05 17.43 -13.61
C ARG A 42 -11.14 17.87 -12.46
N VAL A 43 -10.01 17.16 -12.29
CA VAL A 43 -9.00 17.48 -11.27
C VAL A 43 -8.38 18.87 -11.52
N ILE A 44 -7.95 19.14 -12.76
CA ILE A 44 -7.38 20.45 -13.14
C ILE A 44 -8.38 21.58 -12.89
N SER A 45 -9.65 21.38 -13.26
CA SER A 45 -10.67 22.39 -13.04
C SER A 45 -10.91 22.68 -11.56
N ALA A 46 -10.82 21.66 -10.70
CA ALA A 46 -11.05 21.84 -9.27
C ALA A 46 -9.84 22.47 -8.57
N ILE A 47 -8.63 22.04 -8.91
CA ILE A 47 -7.38 22.44 -8.23
C ILE A 47 -6.95 23.88 -8.54
N ARG A 48 -7.37 24.43 -9.68
CA ARG A 48 -6.96 25.77 -10.17
C ARG A 48 -7.12 26.88 -9.14
N ASP A 49 -8.25 26.88 -8.44
CA ASP A 49 -8.59 27.89 -7.42
C ASP A 49 -8.51 27.35 -5.99
N ALA A 50 -8.09 26.10 -5.81
CA ALA A 50 -8.00 25.46 -4.50
C ALA A 50 -6.76 25.95 -3.74
N HIS A 51 -6.88 26.10 -2.42
CA HIS A 51 -5.75 26.32 -1.52
C HIS A 51 -5.23 24.99 -0.97
N ILE A 52 -6.13 24.02 -0.78
CA ILE A 52 -5.83 22.69 -0.26
C ILE A 52 -6.50 21.65 -1.16
N TYR A 53 -5.79 20.56 -1.42
CA TYR A 53 -6.32 19.36 -2.05
C TYR A 53 -6.17 18.18 -1.10
N MET A 54 -7.29 17.70 -0.54
CA MET A 54 -7.33 16.48 0.27
C MET A 54 -7.55 15.30 -0.67
N HIS A 55 -6.53 14.45 -0.81
CA HIS A 55 -6.46 13.41 -1.82
C HIS A 55 -6.86 12.06 -1.21
N ALA A 56 -8.10 11.62 -1.46
CA ALA A 56 -8.60 10.28 -1.09
C ALA A 56 -8.97 9.41 -2.30
N GLY A 57 -8.79 9.96 -3.52
CA GLY A 57 -8.94 9.22 -4.77
C GLY A 57 -7.67 8.46 -5.16
N GLU A 58 -7.59 8.07 -6.43
CA GLU A 58 -6.45 7.34 -7.02
C GLU A 58 -5.84 8.11 -8.21
N GLU A 59 -6.35 9.31 -8.51
CA GLU A 59 -5.79 10.13 -9.58
C GLU A 59 -4.34 10.52 -9.27
N ILE A 60 -3.48 10.53 -10.30
CA ILE A 60 -2.08 10.91 -10.14
C ILE A 60 -1.95 12.41 -10.41
N LEU A 61 -1.51 13.17 -9.41
CA LEU A 61 -1.19 14.59 -9.54
C LEU A 61 0.21 14.74 -10.17
N THR A 62 0.24 14.69 -11.50
CA THR A 62 1.45 14.89 -12.30
C THR A 62 1.94 16.34 -12.26
N GLU A 63 3.18 16.59 -12.70
CA GLU A 63 3.70 17.95 -12.87
C GLU A 63 2.76 18.84 -13.71
N GLU A 64 2.18 18.30 -14.79
CA GLU A 64 1.24 19.04 -15.64
C GLU A 64 0.02 19.55 -14.86
N ILE A 65 -0.55 18.70 -14.00
CA ILE A 65 -1.70 19.06 -13.16
C ILE A 65 -1.28 20.08 -12.10
N LEU A 66 -0.17 19.84 -11.40
CA LEU A 66 0.32 20.71 -10.33
C LEU A 66 0.68 22.11 -10.84
N GLN A 67 1.15 22.24 -12.08
CA GLN A 67 1.42 23.54 -12.71
C GLN A 67 0.15 24.40 -12.90
N GLN A 68 -1.04 23.78 -13.01
CA GLN A 68 -2.31 24.51 -13.10
C GLN A 68 -2.78 25.03 -11.72
N ALA A 69 -2.16 24.58 -10.63
CA ALA A 69 -2.58 24.85 -9.27
C ALA A 69 -1.98 26.16 -8.71
N GLY A 70 -2.43 27.29 -9.25
CA GLY A 70 -1.86 28.61 -8.96
C GLY A 70 -1.95 29.06 -7.50
N LYS A 71 -2.99 28.61 -6.77
CA LYS A 71 -3.22 28.96 -5.35
C LYS A 71 -2.89 27.84 -4.36
N LEU A 72 -2.64 26.63 -4.85
CA LEU A 72 -2.52 25.44 -4.02
C LEU A 72 -1.30 25.52 -3.10
N LYS A 73 -1.51 25.30 -1.81
CA LYS A 73 -0.47 25.35 -0.77
C LYS A 73 -0.14 23.97 -0.23
N LEU A 74 -1.15 23.10 -0.14
CA LEU A 74 -1.06 21.77 0.47
C LEU A 74 -1.82 20.73 -0.34
N VAL A 75 -1.20 19.58 -0.55
CA VAL A 75 -1.85 18.31 -0.88
C VAL A 75 -1.80 17.40 0.36
N ALA A 76 -2.96 17.03 0.91
CA ALA A 76 -3.05 16.14 2.06
C ALA A 76 -3.50 14.75 1.61
N CYS A 77 -2.56 13.81 1.51
CA CYS A 77 -2.81 12.48 0.94
C CYS A 77 -3.27 11.49 2.01
N LEU A 78 -4.35 10.78 1.73
CA LEU A 78 -4.80 9.62 2.51
C LEU A 78 -4.08 8.37 2.02
N ALA A 79 -2.76 8.37 2.16
CA ALA A 79 -1.90 7.24 1.83
C ALA A 79 -0.68 7.22 2.76
N SER A 80 -0.10 6.05 2.99
CA SER A 80 1.19 5.95 3.71
C SER A 80 2.37 6.43 2.87
N GLY A 81 2.33 6.21 1.56
CA GLY A 81 3.30 6.75 0.58
C GLY A 81 2.58 7.65 -0.42
N ALA A 82 3.05 8.88 -0.59
CA ALA A 82 2.40 9.86 -1.47
C ALA A 82 3.01 9.89 -2.89
N GLU A 83 4.17 9.27 -3.12
CA GLU A 83 4.89 9.24 -4.40
C GLU A 83 4.12 8.52 -5.52
N HIS A 84 3.20 7.62 -5.16
CA HIS A 84 2.33 6.94 -6.13
C HIS A 84 1.10 7.76 -6.52
N LEU A 85 0.84 8.88 -5.83
CA LEU A 85 -0.32 9.75 -6.04
C LEU A 85 0.07 11.16 -6.48
N VAL A 86 1.28 11.61 -6.16
CA VAL A 86 1.76 12.98 -6.39
C VAL A 86 3.20 12.93 -6.89
N ASP A 87 3.49 13.68 -7.95
CA ASP A 87 4.87 13.97 -8.36
C ASP A 87 5.53 14.87 -7.29
N ILE A 88 6.24 14.24 -6.35
CA ILE A 88 6.84 14.91 -5.20
C ILE A 88 7.91 15.91 -5.64
N ASP A 89 8.71 15.57 -6.65
CA ASP A 89 9.76 16.46 -7.14
C ASP A 89 9.17 17.71 -7.81
N ALA A 90 8.06 17.56 -8.54
CA ALA A 90 7.32 18.70 -9.07
C ALA A 90 6.68 19.54 -7.96
N ALA A 91 6.06 18.91 -6.95
CA ALA A 91 5.49 19.60 -5.81
C ALA A 91 6.54 20.43 -5.05
N ASP A 92 7.73 19.86 -4.84
CA ASP A 92 8.90 20.52 -4.25
C ASP A 92 9.29 21.79 -5.02
N ARG A 93 9.50 21.67 -6.35
CA ARG A 93 9.84 22.81 -7.23
C ARG A 93 8.73 23.87 -7.29
N LEU A 94 7.48 23.45 -7.15
CA LEU A 94 6.30 24.32 -7.19
C LEU A 94 5.98 24.97 -5.84
N GLY A 95 6.70 24.61 -4.76
CA GLY A 95 6.49 25.12 -3.40
C GLY A 95 5.19 24.62 -2.77
N ILE A 96 4.67 23.47 -3.24
CA ILE A 96 3.43 22.86 -2.77
C ILE A 96 3.79 21.81 -1.71
N ALA A 97 3.31 22.01 -0.50
CA ALA A 97 3.48 21.01 0.55
C ALA A 97 2.66 19.75 0.24
N VAL A 98 3.20 18.60 0.59
CA VAL A 98 2.54 17.30 0.50
C VAL A 98 2.62 16.67 1.89
N THR A 99 1.50 16.20 2.41
CA THR A 99 1.45 15.40 3.64
C THR A 99 0.89 14.02 3.36
N ASN A 100 1.26 13.05 4.18
CA ASN A 100 0.80 11.66 4.11
C ASN A 100 0.24 11.19 5.46
N THR A 101 -0.15 9.91 5.56
CA THR A 101 -0.70 9.28 6.77
C THR A 101 0.13 8.05 7.21
N PRO A 102 1.38 8.25 7.66
CA PRO A 102 2.27 7.14 7.95
C PRO A 102 1.96 6.49 9.30
N GLY A 103 2.33 5.23 9.47
CA GLY A 103 2.43 4.65 10.81
C GLY A 103 1.13 4.14 11.44
N LEU A 104 0.00 4.12 10.71
CA LEU A 104 -1.31 3.81 11.27
C LEU A 104 -1.40 2.36 11.72
N LYS A 105 -1.69 2.13 13.01
CA LYS A 105 -1.77 0.78 13.57
C LYS A 105 -2.91 -0.03 12.96
N VAL A 106 -4.06 0.62 12.73
CA VAL A 106 -5.24 0.00 12.10
C VAL A 106 -4.93 -0.55 10.70
N MET A 107 -4.01 0.09 9.97
CA MET A 107 -3.58 -0.39 8.66
C MET A 107 -2.82 -1.72 8.77
N TYR A 108 -1.95 -1.86 9.78
CA TYR A 108 -1.23 -3.09 10.00
C TYR A 108 -2.14 -4.23 10.47
N GLU A 109 -3.19 -3.90 11.23
CA GLU A 109 -4.26 -4.84 11.59
C GLU A 109 -4.99 -5.34 10.33
N ALA A 110 -5.50 -4.41 9.51
CA ALA A 110 -6.20 -4.73 8.26
C ALA A 110 -5.34 -5.59 7.31
N MET A 111 -4.09 -5.21 7.09
CA MET A 111 -3.15 -5.99 6.27
C MET A 111 -2.88 -7.38 6.85
N GLY A 112 -2.77 -7.49 8.18
CA GLY A 112 -2.63 -8.78 8.86
C GLY A 112 -3.83 -9.69 8.61
N GLU A 113 -5.04 -9.18 8.81
CA GLU A 113 -6.30 -9.93 8.56
C GLU A 113 -6.39 -10.37 7.10
N PHE A 114 -6.06 -9.46 6.18
CA PHE A 114 -6.08 -9.73 4.76
C PHE A 114 -5.10 -10.82 4.34
N LEU A 115 -3.85 -10.75 4.81
CA LEU A 115 -2.83 -11.78 4.58
C LEU A 115 -3.27 -13.15 5.13
N VAL A 116 -3.80 -13.20 6.36
CA VAL A 116 -4.35 -14.43 6.93
C VAL A 116 -5.48 -14.98 6.06
N GLY A 117 -6.37 -14.12 5.56
CA GLY A 117 -7.44 -14.47 4.63
C GLY A 117 -6.92 -15.12 3.35
N LEU A 118 -5.93 -14.52 2.69
CA LEU A 118 -5.29 -15.07 1.49
C LEU A 118 -4.64 -16.43 1.76
N VAL A 119 -3.94 -16.56 2.89
CA VAL A 119 -3.30 -17.82 3.29
C VAL A 119 -4.35 -18.93 3.46
N ILE A 120 -5.45 -18.64 4.16
CA ILE A 120 -6.54 -19.61 4.34
C ILE A 120 -7.18 -19.94 2.99
N ALA A 121 -7.47 -18.92 2.17
CA ALA A 121 -8.15 -19.08 0.88
C ALA A 121 -7.38 -20.03 -0.05
N LEU A 122 -6.07 -19.85 -0.19
CA LEU A 122 -5.24 -20.74 -0.99
C LEU A 122 -5.02 -22.10 -0.32
N ARG A 123 -4.57 -22.12 0.94
CA ARG A 123 -4.16 -23.37 1.61
C ARG A 123 -5.33 -24.34 1.79
N ARG A 124 -6.53 -23.81 2.03
CA ARG A 124 -7.77 -24.58 2.17
C ARG A 124 -8.60 -24.63 0.90
N LYS A 125 -8.06 -24.12 -0.22
CA LYS A 125 -8.70 -24.16 -1.55
C LYS A 125 -10.14 -23.60 -1.53
N LEU A 126 -10.38 -22.54 -0.75
CA LEU A 126 -11.74 -22.02 -0.55
C LEU A 126 -12.38 -21.54 -1.86
N ILE A 127 -11.62 -20.81 -2.67
CA ILE A 127 -12.11 -20.28 -3.96
C ILE A 127 -12.33 -21.44 -4.94
N TYR A 128 -11.38 -22.36 -5.03
CA TYR A 128 -11.49 -23.58 -5.85
C TYR A 128 -12.76 -24.39 -5.52
N PHE A 129 -12.99 -24.75 -4.26
CA PHE A 129 -14.18 -25.52 -3.89
C PHE A 129 -15.48 -24.73 -4.12
N HIS A 130 -15.46 -23.42 -3.91
CA HIS A 130 -16.60 -22.57 -4.25
C HIS A 130 -16.89 -22.58 -5.76
N SER A 131 -15.85 -22.48 -6.59
CA SER A 131 -15.93 -22.51 -8.05
C SER A 131 -16.45 -23.86 -8.56
N GLU A 132 -15.92 -24.98 -8.04
CA GLU A 132 -16.39 -26.32 -8.38
C GLU A 132 -17.88 -26.49 -8.07
N GLN A 133 -18.30 -26.11 -6.86
CA GLN A 133 -19.70 -26.19 -6.44
C GLN A 133 -20.61 -25.32 -7.31
N LYS A 134 -20.20 -24.08 -7.63
CA LYS A 134 -20.95 -23.16 -8.51
C LYS A 134 -21.13 -23.75 -9.91
N ASN A 135 -20.16 -24.51 -10.39
CA ASN A 135 -20.20 -25.19 -11.67
C ASN A 135 -20.85 -26.58 -11.61
N GLY A 136 -21.48 -26.94 -10.48
CA GLY A 136 -22.18 -28.21 -10.30
C GLY A 136 -21.27 -29.43 -10.21
N ARG A 137 -19.97 -29.23 -9.96
CA ARG A 137 -18.99 -30.30 -9.77
C ARG A 137 -18.80 -30.53 -8.27
N LEU A 138 -19.16 -31.72 -7.81
CA LEU A 138 -18.85 -32.17 -6.45
C LEU A 138 -17.50 -32.88 -6.46
N HIS A 139 -16.44 -32.13 -6.15
CA HIS A 139 -15.08 -32.66 -6.06
C HIS A 139 -14.54 -32.48 -4.64
N GLU A 140 -14.31 -33.59 -3.95
CA GLU A 140 -13.70 -33.59 -2.62
C GLU A 140 -12.21 -33.93 -2.74
N THR A 141 -11.36 -33.12 -2.11
CA THR A 141 -9.93 -33.40 -1.99
C THR A 141 -9.43 -32.93 -0.63
N ASP A 142 -8.37 -33.57 -0.13
CA ASP A 142 -7.80 -33.21 1.17
C ASP A 142 -7.09 -31.85 1.11
N THR A 143 -7.11 -31.11 2.22
CA THR A 143 -6.42 -29.82 2.35
C THR A 143 -5.67 -29.76 3.66
N PRO A 144 -4.41 -29.26 3.66
CA PRO A 144 -3.58 -29.30 4.86
C PRO A 144 -4.10 -28.34 5.94
N LEU A 145 -3.92 -28.75 7.19
CA LEU A 145 -4.14 -27.88 8.35
C LEU A 145 -3.12 -26.72 8.38
N LEU A 146 -3.50 -25.64 9.06
CA LEU A 146 -2.57 -24.54 9.39
C LEU A 146 -1.77 -24.81 10.66
N LYS A 147 -2.32 -25.58 11.60
CA LYS A 147 -1.60 -25.99 12.80
C LYS A 147 -0.26 -26.63 12.41
N ASP A 148 0.81 -26.19 13.07
CA ASP A 148 2.19 -26.63 12.86
C ASP A 148 2.79 -26.29 11.47
N ALA A 149 2.04 -25.63 10.58
CA ALA A 149 2.57 -25.16 9.29
C ALA A 149 3.67 -24.12 9.50
N VAL A 150 4.67 -24.12 8.63
CA VAL A 150 5.80 -23.18 8.66
C VAL A 150 5.45 -21.96 7.81
N ILE A 151 5.35 -20.79 8.46
CA ILE A 151 5.11 -19.50 7.82
C ILE A 151 6.44 -18.76 7.73
N GLY A 152 6.98 -18.69 6.52
CA GLY A 152 8.18 -17.94 6.17
C GLY A 152 7.85 -16.51 5.81
N ILE A 153 8.41 -15.54 6.54
CA ILE A 153 8.16 -14.12 6.30
C ILE A 153 9.45 -13.44 5.85
N ILE A 154 9.47 -12.93 4.62
CA ILE A 154 10.57 -12.12 4.09
C ILE A 154 10.24 -10.66 4.34
N GLY A 155 10.91 -10.06 5.33
CA GLY A 155 10.60 -8.72 5.84
C GLY A 155 9.76 -8.77 7.12
N MET A 156 10.40 -8.59 8.27
CA MET A 156 9.74 -8.57 9.58
C MET A 156 9.52 -7.13 10.07
N GLY A 157 8.81 -6.34 9.25
CA GLY A 157 8.38 -4.96 9.55
C GLY A 157 7.09 -4.92 10.38
N LYS A 158 6.33 -3.82 10.32
CA LYS A 158 5.05 -3.69 11.04
C LYS A 158 4.00 -4.72 10.60
N VAL A 159 3.80 -4.87 9.29
CA VAL A 159 2.89 -5.87 8.70
C VAL A 159 3.39 -7.29 8.97
N GLY A 160 4.65 -7.59 8.63
CA GLY A 160 5.27 -8.90 8.89
C GLY A 160 5.17 -9.34 10.35
N SER A 161 5.43 -8.43 11.29
CA SER A 161 5.31 -8.70 12.73
C SER A 161 3.85 -8.93 13.16
N ARG A 162 2.88 -8.29 12.50
CA ARG A 162 1.47 -8.45 12.85
C ARG A 162 0.94 -9.80 12.38
N VAL A 163 1.19 -10.16 11.11
CA VAL A 163 0.79 -11.46 10.56
C VAL A 163 1.51 -12.62 11.27
N ALA A 164 2.78 -12.45 11.67
CA ALA A 164 3.49 -13.44 12.48
C ALA A 164 2.75 -13.78 13.78
N ARG A 165 2.29 -12.76 14.52
CA ARG A 165 1.51 -12.96 15.75
C ARG A 165 0.14 -13.59 15.49
N MET A 166 -0.59 -13.13 14.46
CA MET A 166 -1.88 -13.74 14.11
C MET A 166 -1.76 -15.23 13.78
N MET A 167 -0.76 -15.60 12.96
CA MET A 167 -0.53 -16.98 12.56
C MET A 167 -0.04 -17.85 13.73
N HIS A 168 0.79 -17.30 14.61
CA HIS A 168 1.27 -18.01 15.80
C HIS A 168 0.15 -18.21 16.84
N ASP A 169 -0.46 -17.11 17.29
CA ASP A 169 -1.41 -17.12 18.41
C ASP A 169 -2.75 -17.75 18.01
N GLY A 170 -3.21 -17.48 16.78
CA GLY A 170 -4.53 -17.92 16.31
C GLY A 170 -4.53 -19.32 15.70
N PHE A 171 -3.42 -19.72 15.06
CA PHE A 171 -3.37 -20.97 14.29
C PHE A 171 -2.27 -21.93 14.73
N HIS A 172 -1.44 -21.56 15.72
CA HIS A 172 -0.32 -22.37 16.20
C HIS A 172 0.66 -22.74 15.09
N CYS A 173 0.90 -21.79 14.16
CA CYS A 173 1.91 -21.96 13.13
C CYS A 173 3.32 -21.72 13.68
N ARG A 174 4.31 -22.34 13.05
CA ARG A 174 5.73 -22.08 13.28
C ARG A 174 6.17 -20.90 12.44
N ILE A 175 6.76 -19.89 13.06
CA ILE A 175 7.19 -18.68 12.36
C ILE A 175 8.70 -18.75 12.07
N VAL A 176 9.07 -18.58 10.81
CA VAL A 176 10.46 -18.35 10.41
C VAL A 176 10.53 -17.06 9.60
N TYR A 177 11.66 -16.35 9.66
CA TYR A 177 11.77 -15.07 8.98
C TYR A 177 13.17 -14.73 8.53
N THR A 178 13.27 -13.82 7.56
CA THR A 178 14.50 -13.11 7.24
C THR A 178 14.24 -11.60 7.21
N ALA A 179 15.23 -10.83 7.67
CA ALA A 179 15.20 -9.37 7.72
C ALA A 179 16.63 -8.83 7.94
N ASN A 180 16.82 -7.53 7.69
CA ASN A 180 18.10 -6.83 7.87
C ASN A 180 18.62 -6.87 9.32
N SER A 181 17.73 -7.01 10.31
CA SER A 181 18.09 -7.09 11.73
C SER A 181 17.15 -8.02 12.49
N GLN A 182 17.64 -8.56 13.61
CA GLN A 182 16.84 -9.35 14.54
C GLN A 182 15.62 -8.59 15.05
N LYS A 183 14.60 -9.34 15.51
CA LYS A 183 13.34 -8.80 16.02
C LYS A 183 13.02 -9.41 17.38
N PRO A 184 13.76 -9.04 18.45
CA PRO A 184 13.65 -9.69 19.75
C PRO A 184 12.24 -9.73 20.32
N ASP A 185 11.44 -8.67 20.09
CA ASP A 185 10.05 -8.65 20.53
C ASP A 185 9.19 -9.70 19.84
N VAL A 186 9.33 -9.85 18.51
CA VAL A 186 8.59 -10.87 17.76
C VAL A 186 9.08 -12.27 18.13
N GLU A 187 10.40 -12.46 18.22
CA GLU A 187 11.01 -13.73 18.61
C GLU A 187 10.53 -14.21 19.98
N ARG A 188 10.44 -13.28 20.96
CA ARG A 188 9.89 -13.58 22.29
C ARG A 188 8.40 -13.91 22.22
N ASP A 189 7.63 -13.12 21.48
CA ASP A 189 6.16 -13.24 21.45
C ASP A 189 5.70 -14.50 20.68
N THR A 190 6.43 -14.92 19.64
CA THR A 190 5.98 -15.98 18.71
C THR A 190 6.95 -17.14 18.52
N GLN A 191 8.07 -17.14 19.26
CA GLN A 191 9.16 -18.10 19.07
C GLN A 191 9.72 -18.10 17.64
N ALA A 192 9.57 -16.97 16.92
CA ALA A 192 10.03 -16.85 15.55
C ALA A 192 11.54 -17.10 15.43
N GLN A 193 11.94 -17.82 14.38
CA GLN A 193 13.34 -18.12 14.12
C GLN A 193 13.83 -17.35 12.90
N ARG A 194 14.95 -16.64 13.05
CA ARG A 194 15.60 -15.97 11.92
C ARG A 194 16.43 -16.98 11.12
N LEU A 195 16.16 -17.12 9.83
CA LEU A 195 16.87 -18.01 8.91
C LEU A 195 17.51 -17.22 7.77
N SER A 196 18.40 -17.86 7.01
CA SER A 196 18.74 -17.37 5.67
C SER A 196 17.53 -17.43 4.73
N GLN A 197 17.58 -16.69 3.61
CA GLN A 197 16.49 -16.72 2.63
C GLN A 197 16.28 -18.14 2.07
N ASP A 198 17.37 -18.82 1.69
CA ASP A 198 17.31 -20.16 1.10
C ASP A 198 16.71 -21.19 2.08
N GLU A 199 17.13 -21.16 3.34
CA GLU A 199 16.56 -22.03 4.38
C GLU A 199 15.08 -21.72 4.64
N LEU A 200 14.70 -20.44 4.63
CA LEU A 200 13.31 -20.03 4.77
C LEU A 200 12.47 -20.58 3.62
N LEU A 201 12.91 -20.39 2.37
CA LEU A 201 12.19 -20.88 1.18
C LEU A 201 12.05 -22.41 1.20
N ALA A 202 13.13 -23.13 1.55
CA ALA A 202 13.15 -24.59 1.60
C ALA A 202 12.26 -25.21 2.69
N THR A 203 12.04 -24.49 3.80
CA THR A 203 11.32 -25.03 4.97
C THR A 203 9.87 -24.55 5.08
N SER A 204 9.48 -23.50 4.36
CA SER A 204 8.16 -22.88 4.49
C SER A 204 7.06 -23.61 3.73
N ASP A 205 5.87 -23.67 4.34
CA ASP A 205 4.62 -24.08 3.69
C ASP A 205 3.87 -22.87 3.11
N VAL A 206 4.17 -21.67 3.63
CA VAL A 206 3.65 -20.39 3.18
C VAL A 206 4.81 -19.41 3.19
N VAL A 207 5.08 -18.75 2.07
CA VAL A 207 6.06 -17.65 1.98
C VAL A 207 5.29 -16.35 1.83
N ILE A 208 5.51 -15.39 2.74
CA ILE A 208 4.88 -14.06 2.71
C ILE A 208 5.97 -13.03 2.46
N LEU A 209 5.79 -12.22 1.41
CA LEU A 209 6.61 -11.05 1.13
C LEU A 209 6.01 -9.84 1.85
N ALA A 210 6.77 -9.29 2.80
CA ALA A 210 6.40 -8.11 3.60
C ALA A 210 7.60 -7.15 3.74
N CYS A 211 8.42 -7.06 2.69
CA CYS A 211 9.54 -6.15 2.55
C CYS A 211 9.19 -5.00 1.58
N PRO A 212 9.85 -3.83 1.73
CA PRO A 212 9.66 -2.71 0.81
C PRO A 212 10.39 -2.95 -0.51
N TYR A 213 9.89 -2.32 -1.58
CA TYR A 213 10.59 -2.25 -2.86
C TYR A 213 11.84 -1.37 -2.79
N ASN A 214 12.89 -1.81 -3.47
CA ASN A 214 14.11 -1.09 -3.79
C ASN A 214 14.89 -1.90 -4.85
N ASP A 215 16.00 -1.36 -5.36
CA ASP A 215 16.82 -2.01 -6.39
C ASP A 215 17.25 -3.44 -6.01
N SER A 216 17.53 -3.70 -4.73
CA SER A 216 17.94 -5.04 -4.28
C SER A 216 16.79 -6.04 -4.26
N THR A 217 15.55 -5.59 -4.02
CA THR A 217 14.35 -6.44 -3.97
C THR A 217 13.56 -6.47 -5.28
N LEU A 218 13.97 -5.75 -6.32
CA LEU A 218 13.36 -5.89 -7.64
C LEU A 218 13.62 -7.32 -8.18
N GLY A 219 12.56 -8.08 -8.47
CA GLY A 219 12.60 -9.41 -9.07
C GLY A 219 13.42 -10.45 -8.28
N PHE A 220 13.58 -10.27 -6.96
CA PHE A 220 14.48 -11.11 -6.17
C PHE A 220 13.94 -12.51 -5.88
N ILE A 221 12.62 -12.71 -6.02
CA ILE A 221 12.01 -14.04 -6.07
C ILE A 221 11.84 -14.41 -7.55
N GLY A 222 12.86 -15.08 -8.10
CA GLY A 222 12.88 -15.57 -9.47
C GLY A 222 12.79 -17.09 -9.55
N GLU A 223 13.17 -17.65 -10.70
CA GLU A 223 13.13 -19.11 -10.93
C GLU A 223 13.95 -19.91 -9.90
N ALA A 224 15.11 -19.38 -9.49
CA ALA A 224 16.00 -20.05 -8.54
C ALA A 224 15.36 -20.13 -7.15
N GLU A 225 14.80 -19.03 -6.67
CA GLU A 225 14.13 -18.94 -5.37
C GLU A 225 12.86 -19.78 -5.34
N LEU A 226 12.05 -19.73 -6.40
CA LEU A 226 10.84 -20.54 -6.53
C LEU A 226 11.17 -22.05 -6.56
N ALA A 227 12.32 -22.44 -7.13
CA ALA A 227 12.76 -23.84 -7.15
C ALA A 227 13.20 -24.36 -5.77
N LEU A 228 13.52 -23.46 -4.82
CA LEU A 228 13.80 -23.85 -3.43
C LEU A 228 12.53 -24.11 -2.63
N MET A 229 11.38 -23.56 -3.04
CA MET A 229 10.12 -23.74 -2.33
C MET A 229 9.63 -25.19 -2.42
N LYS A 230 8.84 -25.61 -1.43
CA LYS A 230 8.16 -26.91 -1.49
C LYS A 230 7.11 -26.89 -2.62
N PRO A 231 6.88 -28.02 -3.31
CA PRO A 231 5.76 -28.15 -4.26
C PRO A 231 4.39 -27.83 -3.63
N SER A 232 4.23 -28.08 -2.33
CA SER A 232 3.01 -27.78 -1.58
C SER A 232 2.94 -26.34 -1.02
N ALA A 233 3.99 -25.54 -1.20
CA ALA A 233 4.06 -24.20 -0.64
C ALA A 233 3.24 -23.21 -1.47
N ILE A 234 2.76 -22.15 -0.81
CA ILE A 234 2.10 -21.01 -1.45
C ILE A 234 2.90 -19.73 -1.26
N LEU A 235 2.86 -18.83 -2.25
CA LEU A 235 3.53 -17.53 -2.23
C LEU A 235 2.51 -16.40 -2.09
N ILE A 236 2.65 -15.56 -1.07
CA ILE A 236 1.78 -14.40 -0.84
C ILE A 236 2.59 -13.13 -0.99
N ASN A 237 2.15 -12.20 -1.84
CA ASN A 237 2.80 -10.90 -2.03
C ASN A 237 1.77 -9.77 -1.98
N THR A 238 1.74 -9.05 -0.87
CA THR A 238 0.92 -7.83 -0.71
C THR A 238 1.79 -6.58 -0.53
N SER A 239 3.06 -6.67 -0.96
CA SER A 239 4.00 -5.53 -1.02
C SER A 239 3.89 -4.89 -2.41
N GLU A 240 4.89 -5.07 -3.27
CA GLU A 240 4.80 -4.70 -4.69
C GLU A 240 4.99 -5.95 -5.55
N SER A 241 4.22 -6.06 -6.63
CA SER A 241 4.33 -7.18 -7.59
C SER A 241 5.72 -7.31 -8.20
N SER A 242 6.45 -6.19 -8.33
CA SER A 242 7.83 -6.12 -8.82
C SER A 242 8.84 -6.86 -7.95
N LEU A 243 8.49 -7.31 -6.74
CA LEU A 243 9.38 -8.14 -5.90
C LEU A 243 9.62 -9.54 -6.49
N VAL A 244 8.71 -10.01 -7.34
CA VAL A 244 8.81 -11.31 -8.00
C VAL A 244 9.11 -11.13 -9.49
N ASP A 245 9.77 -12.12 -10.07
CA ASP A 245 9.71 -12.32 -11.53
C ASP A 245 8.36 -12.96 -11.87
N GLY A 246 7.41 -12.18 -12.38
CA GLY A 246 6.06 -12.65 -12.68
C GLY A 246 6.02 -13.80 -13.70
N GLN A 247 6.97 -13.84 -14.64
CA GLN A 247 7.07 -14.95 -15.60
C GLN A 247 7.56 -16.23 -14.91
N ALA A 248 8.52 -16.10 -13.99
CA ALA A 248 8.96 -17.23 -13.18
C ALA A 248 7.83 -17.78 -12.31
N VAL A 249 6.99 -16.91 -11.71
CA VAL A 249 5.81 -17.31 -10.93
C VAL A 249 4.79 -18.03 -11.81
N TYR A 250 4.46 -17.47 -12.98
CA TYR A 250 3.52 -18.09 -13.92
C TYR A 250 3.99 -19.50 -14.32
N LYS A 251 5.26 -19.64 -14.70
CA LYS A 251 5.86 -20.93 -15.02
C LYS A 251 5.83 -21.89 -13.83
N ALA A 252 6.14 -21.43 -12.62
CA ALA A 252 6.10 -22.26 -11.42
C ALA A 252 4.68 -22.76 -11.10
N LEU A 253 3.65 -21.96 -11.36
CA LEU A 253 2.25 -22.37 -11.22
C LEU A 253 1.84 -23.39 -12.27
N VAL A 254 2.16 -23.14 -13.55
CA VAL A 254 1.85 -24.06 -14.66
C VAL A 254 2.56 -25.41 -14.49
N GLU A 255 3.82 -25.40 -14.06
CA GLU A 255 4.63 -26.59 -13.82
C GLU A 255 4.38 -27.24 -12.44
N GLU A 256 3.43 -26.71 -11.65
CA GLU A 256 3.09 -27.21 -10.30
C GLU A 256 4.30 -27.28 -9.34
N LYS A 257 5.26 -26.37 -9.51
CA LYS A 257 6.42 -26.22 -8.60
C LYS A 257 6.04 -25.57 -7.28
N ILE A 258 4.93 -24.83 -7.25
CA ILE A 258 4.29 -24.32 -6.05
C ILE A 258 2.78 -24.57 -6.15
N ALA A 259 2.11 -24.68 -5.01
CA ALA A 259 0.69 -25.01 -4.95
C ALA A 259 -0.21 -23.83 -5.29
N GLY A 260 0.30 -22.60 -5.20
CA GLY A 260 -0.44 -21.39 -5.54
C GLY A 260 0.27 -20.10 -5.16
N ALA A 261 -0.26 -18.98 -5.63
CA ALA A 261 0.21 -17.65 -5.26
C ALA A 261 -0.96 -16.66 -5.12
N ALA A 262 -0.82 -15.68 -4.24
CA ALA A 262 -1.83 -14.62 -4.05
C ALA A 262 -1.18 -13.24 -3.95
N PHE A 263 -1.54 -12.34 -4.88
CA PHE A 263 -0.99 -10.99 -4.96
C PHE A 263 -2.04 -9.92 -4.70
N ASP A 264 -1.65 -8.84 -4.05
CA ASP A 264 -2.47 -7.64 -3.86
C ASP A 264 -1.69 -6.41 -4.33
N ASP A 265 -1.92 -6.00 -5.57
CA ASP A 265 -1.24 -4.88 -6.21
C ASP A 265 -2.15 -4.26 -7.29
N LYS A 266 -1.96 -2.97 -7.56
CA LYS A 266 -2.65 -2.21 -8.60
C LYS A 266 -1.87 -2.16 -9.92
N ASN A 267 -0.58 -2.51 -9.90
CA ASN A 267 0.35 -2.35 -11.02
C ASN A 267 0.40 -3.54 -12.00
N TRP A 268 -0.73 -4.19 -12.26
CA TRP A 268 -0.79 -5.38 -13.13
C TRP A 268 -0.49 -5.09 -14.60
N ASP A 269 -0.76 -3.86 -15.05
CA ASP A 269 -0.51 -3.35 -16.39
C ASP A 269 0.65 -2.35 -16.45
N ALA A 270 1.44 -2.24 -15.36
CA ALA A 270 2.55 -1.32 -15.31
C ALA A 270 3.62 -1.65 -16.37
N PRO A 271 4.34 -0.63 -16.89
CA PRO A 271 5.44 -0.86 -17.80
C PRO A 271 6.48 -1.83 -17.21
N PRO A 272 7.08 -2.69 -18.04
CA PRO A 272 8.08 -3.64 -17.57
C PRO A 272 9.28 -2.91 -16.94
N LEU A 273 9.78 -3.45 -15.84
CA LEU A 273 11.02 -3.02 -15.22
C LEU A 273 12.18 -3.87 -15.74
N ILE A 274 13.40 -3.31 -15.77
CA ILE A 274 14.59 -4.03 -16.22
C ILE A 274 15.58 -4.15 -15.06
N LYS A 275 16.02 -5.37 -14.76
CA LYS A 275 17.11 -5.65 -13.83
C LYS A 275 18.05 -6.69 -14.40
N ASP A 276 19.35 -6.38 -14.45
CA ASP A 276 20.39 -7.28 -14.95
C ASP A 276 20.07 -7.88 -16.34
N GLY A 277 19.43 -7.09 -17.21
CA GLY A 277 19.02 -7.51 -18.55
C GLY A 277 17.76 -8.40 -18.60
N LYS A 278 17.11 -8.65 -17.47
CA LYS A 278 15.82 -9.34 -17.38
C LYS A 278 14.67 -8.35 -17.27
N THR A 279 13.59 -8.68 -17.98
CA THR A 279 12.31 -7.99 -17.89
C THR A 279 11.52 -8.54 -16.71
N ILE A 280 11.16 -7.66 -15.77
CA ILE A 280 10.29 -7.96 -14.64
C ILE A 280 8.93 -7.33 -14.91
N ASN A 281 7.93 -8.19 -15.13
CA ASN A 281 6.54 -7.79 -15.32
C ASN A 281 5.59 -8.92 -14.89
N MET A 282 4.32 -8.57 -14.69
CA MET A 282 3.27 -9.54 -14.38
C MET A 282 2.62 -10.02 -15.68
N PRO A 283 2.66 -11.33 -16.01
CA PRO A 283 1.95 -11.86 -17.16
C PRO A 283 0.44 -11.86 -16.90
N ILE A 284 -0.32 -11.24 -17.79
CA ILE A 284 -1.78 -11.15 -17.68
C ILE A 284 -2.44 -12.54 -17.76
N GLU A 285 -1.79 -13.47 -18.46
CA GLU A 285 -2.20 -14.88 -18.62
C GLU A 285 -2.25 -15.63 -17.28
N MET A 286 -1.59 -15.12 -16.24
CA MET A 286 -1.70 -15.67 -14.88
C MET A 286 -3.13 -15.58 -14.33
N LEU A 287 -3.91 -14.59 -14.78
CA LEU A 287 -5.32 -14.42 -14.41
C LEU A 287 -6.24 -15.46 -15.08
N ASP A 288 -5.78 -16.11 -16.15
CA ASP A 288 -6.55 -17.11 -16.90
C ASP A 288 -6.30 -18.56 -16.42
N LEU A 289 -5.53 -18.74 -15.33
CA LEU A 289 -5.26 -20.07 -14.77
C LEU A 289 -6.58 -20.73 -14.29
N PRO A 290 -6.86 -21.98 -14.69
CA PRO A 290 -8.21 -22.56 -14.62
C PRO A 290 -8.66 -23.07 -13.24
N ASP A 291 -7.81 -23.02 -12.20
CA ASP A 291 -7.94 -23.81 -10.98
C ASP A 291 -7.74 -23.01 -9.68
N ASP A 292 -7.90 -21.68 -9.73
CA ASP A 292 -7.82 -20.76 -8.58
C ASP A 292 -6.50 -20.87 -7.79
N ARG A 293 -5.45 -21.47 -8.39
CA ARG A 293 -4.08 -21.49 -7.86
C ARG A 293 -3.47 -20.10 -7.80
N PHE A 294 -4.07 -19.16 -8.50
CA PHE A 294 -3.67 -17.77 -8.47
C PHE A 294 -4.83 -16.88 -8.00
N ILE A 295 -4.61 -16.12 -6.93
CA ILE A 295 -5.54 -15.11 -6.44
C ILE A 295 -4.92 -13.74 -6.66
N CYS A 296 -5.67 -12.81 -7.23
CA CYS A 296 -5.25 -11.42 -7.33
C CYS A 296 -6.35 -10.50 -6.81
N THR A 297 -5.94 -9.47 -6.07
CA THR A 297 -6.80 -8.38 -5.65
C THR A 297 -6.20 -7.02 -6.02
N PRO A 298 -7.03 -6.00 -6.28
CA PRO A 298 -6.58 -4.74 -6.87
C PRO A 298 -6.10 -3.75 -5.80
N TYR A 299 -5.11 -4.14 -4.98
CA TYR A 299 -4.51 -3.32 -3.93
C TYR A 299 -5.50 -2.88 -2.83
N VAL A 300 -6.21 -3.86 -2.25
CA VAL A 300 -7.30 -3.63 -1.31
C VAL A 300 -7.00 -4.08 0.11
N GLY A 301 -5.81 -4.62 0.38
CA GLY A 301 -5.49 -5.23 1.68
C GLY A 301 -5.65 -4.29 2.88
N ALA A 302 -5.40 -2.99 2.68
CA ALA A 302 -5.60 -1.96 3.69
C ALA A 302 -6.96 -1.22 3.57
N MET A 303 -7.77 -1.49 2.54
CA MET A 303 -8.98 -0.72 2.22
C MET A 303 -10.18 -1.11 3.09
N THR A 304 -10.08 -0.84 4.40
CA THR A 304 -11.19 -1.01 5.35
C THR A 304 -11.73 0.34 5.80
N SER A 305 -13.00 0.40 6.22
CA SER A 305 -13.60 1.64 6.74
C SER A 305 -12.82 2.22 7.92
N ALA A 306 -12.27 1.36 8.79
CA ALA A 306 -11.49 1.80 9.94
C ALA A 306 -10.15 2.45 9.53
N VAL A 307 -9.51 1.96 8.46
CA VAL A 307 -8.30 2.57 7.92
C VAL A 307 -8.63 3.90 7.25
N TRP A 308 -9.68 3.97 6.43
CA TRP A 308 -10.16 5.21 5.83
C TRP A 308 -10.49 6.27 6.88
N ASP A 309 -11.15 5.88 7.97
CA ASP A 309 -11.48 6.76 9.09
C ASP A 309 -10.22 7.33 9.76
N GLU A 310 -9.20 6.51 10.03
CA GLU A 310 -7.97 6.98 10.66
C GLU A 310 -7.14 7.86 9.72
N MET A 311 -7.04 7.50 8.43
CA MET A 311 -6.37 8.34 7.41
C MET A 311 -7.06 9.69 7.27
N ALA A 312 -8.40 9.72 7.19
CA ALA A 312 -9.16 10.96 7.10
C ALA A 312 -8.96 11.84 8.32
N SER A 313 -8.97 11.26 9.52
CA SER A 313 -8.69 11.98 10.77
C SER A 313 -7.31 12.62 10.76
N VAL A 314 -6.27 11.88 10.36
CA VAL A 314 -4.89 12.40 10.29
C VAL A 314 -4.76 13.48 9.21
N ALA A 315 -5.34 13.28 8.02
CA ALA A 315 -5.27 14.25 6.94
C ALA A 315 -5.98 15.57 7.30
N VAL A 316 -7.15 15.51 7.95
CA VAL A 316 -7.84 16.73 8.46
C VAL A 316 -7.02 17.40 9.55
N ALA A 317 -6.45 16.65 10.49
CA ALA A 317 -5.58 17.21 11.52
C ALA A 317 -4.34 17.89 10.92
N SER A 318 -3.70 17.27 9.93
CA SER A 318 -2.58 17.86 9.19
C SER A 318 -2.99 19.13 8.43
N ILE A 319 -4.18 19.17 7.82
CA ILE A 319 -4.72 20.38 7.20
C ILE A 319 -4.86 21.52 8.22
N LEU A 320 -5.51 21.25 9.35
CA LEU A 320 -5.75 22.27 10.38
C LEU A 320 -4.43 22.78 10.98
N HIS A 321 -3.53 21.87 11.34
CA HIS A 321 -2.21 22.21 11.86
C HIS A 321 -1.38 22.99 10.84
N PHE A 322 -1.38 22.58 9.57
CA PHE A 322 -0.66 23.25 8.50
C PHE A 322 -1.17 24.68 8.27
N ILE A 323 -2.49 24.92 8.35
CA ILE A 323 -3.03 26.29 8.23
C ILE A 323 -2.60 27.18 9.40
N GLU A 324 -2.52 26.63 10.61
CA GLU A 324 -2.12 27.39 11.81
C GLU A 324 -0.60 27.64 11.88
N GLN A 325 0.20 26.62 11.58
CA GLN A 325 1.65 26.63 11.80
C GLN A 325 2.46 26.84 10.52
N GLY A 326 1.85 26.65 9.35
CA GLY A 326 2.51 26.62 8.04
C GLY A 326 3.36 25.40 7.76
N THR A 327 3.38 24.41 8.65
CA THR A 327 4.07 23.13 8.51
C THR A 327 3.27 22.03 9.19
N ASP A 328 3.62 20.78 8.95
CA ASP A 328 3.08 19.63 9.65
C ASP A 328 4.16 18.57 9.85
N LYS A 329 4.05 17.79 10.92
CA LYS A 329 4.99 16.69 11.19
C LYS A 329 4.95 15.58 10.13
N ASN A 330 3.85 15.47 9.37
CA ASN A 330 3.66 14.49 8.32
C ASN A 330 4.02 15.04 6.93
N LEU A 331 4.83 16.10 6.83
CA LEU A 331 5.36 16.56 5.55
C LEU A 331 6.13 15.44 4.86
N TYR A 332 5.79 15.19 3.60
CA TYR A 332 6.33 14.13 2.76
C TYR A 332 7.34 14.64 1.72
N ASN A 333 7.36 15.94 1.47
CA ASN A 333 8.32 16.60 0.59
C ASN A 333 9.77 16.23 0.97
N ARG A 334 10.65 16.16 -0.03
CA ARG A 334 12.07 15.86 0.18
C ARG A 334 12.92 17.14 0.15
N ASN A 335 12.58 18.05 -0.75
CA ASN A 335 13.33 19.28 -1.05
C ASN A 335 12.38 20.46 -1.30
N LEU A 336 11.41 20.68 -0.42
CA LEU A 336 10.41 21.75 -0.58
C LEU A 336 11.08 23.13 -0.73
N ASP A 337 10.77 23.86 -1.81
CA ASP A 337 11.23 25.23 -1.99
C ASP A 337 10.57 26.16 -0.96
N ALA A 338 11.29 26.40 0.15
CA ALA A 338 10.82 27.21 1.26
C ALA A 338 10.47 28.65 0.86
N THR A 339 11.16 29.24 -0.12
CA THR A 339 10.90 30.62 -0.56
C THR A 339 9.58 30.68 -1.31
N ARG A 340 9.38 29.78 -2.26
CA ARG A 340 8.14 29.69 -3.03
C ARG A 340 6.97 29.28 -2.14
N HIS A 341 7.21 28.37 -1.20
CA HIS A 341 6.25 27.96 -0.19
C HIS A 341 5.80 29.14 0.69
N ALA A 342 6.73 29.90 1.27
CA ALA A 342 6.41 31.07 2.08
C ALA A 342 5.61 32.13 1.30
N ARG A 343 5.94 32.37 0.02
CA ARG A 343 5.17 33.25 -0.86
C ARG A 343 3.73 32.77 -1.05
N ARG A 344 3.52 31.47 -1.25
CA ARG A 344 2.17 30.88 -1.37
C ARG A 344 1.39 31.00 -0.06
N MET A 345 2.05 30.90 1.09
CA MET A 345 1.39 31.05 2.38
C MET A 345 0.82 32.45 2.59
N GLY A 346 1.48 33.49 2.07
CA GLY A 346 1.08 34.89 2.28
C GLY A 346 1.42 35.29 3.71
N PHE A 347 2.43 36.15 3.88
CA PHE A 347 3.10 36.44 5.14
C PHE A 347 2.17 36.57 6.36
N GLY A 348 2.50 35.79 7.40
CA GLY A 348 1.72 35.54 8.62
C GLY A 348 1.93 34.14 9.22
N SER A 349 2.61 33.23 8.50
CA SER A 349 2.99 31.91 9.03
C SER A 349 4.22 32.01 9.96
N PRO A 350 4.22 31.37 11.15
CA PRO A 350 5.34 31.34 12.09
C PRO A 350 6.69 30.85 11.52
N LEU A 351 6.72 30.15 10.38
CA LEU A 351 7.93 29.55 9.81
C LEU A 351 9.02 30.51 9.31
N VAL A 352 8.73 31.79 9.10
CA VAL A 352 9.76 32.74 8.67
C VAL A 352 10.73 33.07 9.82
N ALA A 353 10.31 32.90 11.08
CA ALA A 353 11.13 33.27 12.24
C ALA A 353 12.27 32.28 12.57
N GLU A 354 12.17 31.01 12.15
CA GLU A 354 13.20 29.99 12.44
C GLU A 354 14.22 29.76 11.31
N LEU A 355 13.95 30.24 10.09
CA LEU A 355 14.84 30.05 8.93
C LEU A 355 15.66 31.31 8.58
N GLU A 356 15.35 32.46 9.19
CA GLU A 356 16.15 33.69 9.10
C GLU A 356 17.09 33.89 10.32
N GLY A 357 17.19 32.89 11.21
CA GLY A 357 18.00 32.90 12.44
C GLY A 357 19.30 32.09 12.35
#